data_AF-A0A258IQ31-F1
#
_entry.id   AF-A0A258IQ31-F1
#
_cell.length_a   1.000
_cell.length_b   1.000
_cell.length_c   1.000
_cell.angle_alpha   90.00
_cell.angle_beta   90.00
_cell.angle_gamma   90.00
#
_symmetry.space_group_name_H-M   'P 1'
#
loop_
_entity.id
_entity.type
_entity.pdbx_description
1 polymer ?
#
loop_
_entity_poly.entity_id
_entity_poly.type
_entity_poly.pdbx_seq_one_letter_code
_entity_poly.pdbx_strand_id
1 'polypeptide(L)' 'FGGPRLKTLYFTTARKGLSDETLAAWPEAGGLFAVDVDVAGQPQYEVRLDRP' A
#
# COMPACT_ATOMS: atom_id res chain seq x y z
N PHE A 1 -3.31 -1.59 -6.73
CA PHE A 1 -3.44 -0.42 -7.63
C PHE A 1 -4.86 0.11 -7.54
N GLY A 2 -5.04 1.42 -7.59
CA GLY A 2 -6.36 2.05 -7.52
C GLY A 2 -6.50 3.22 -8.49
N GLY A 3 -7.60 3.97 -8.31
CA GLY A 3 -8.02 5.01 -9.25
C GLY A 3 -8.64 4.44 -10.53
N PRO A 4 -9.34 5.27 -11.32
CA PRO A 4 -10.13 4.81 -12.48
C PRO A 4 -9.28 4.21 -13.60
N ARG A 5 -7.98 4.52 -13.64
CA ARG A 5 -7.03 3.97 -14.63
C ARG A 5 -6.07 2.93 -14.06
N LEU A 6 -6.24 2.54 -12.79
CA LEU A 6 -5.32 1.64 -12.06
C LEU A 6 -3.85 2.10 -12.07
N LYS A 7 -3.63 3.42 -12.08
CA LYS A 7 -2.29 4.05 -12.11
C LYS A 7 -1.86 4.65 -10.78
N THR A 8 -2.67 4.54 -9.74
CA THR A 8 -2.25 4.93 -8.39
C THR A 8 -1.76 3.67 -7.66
N LEU A 9 -0.47 3.63 -7.33
CA LEU A 9 0.12 2.60 -6.48
C LEU A 9 -0.03 3.01 -5.02
N TYR A 10 -0.85 2.27 -4.29
CA TYR A 10 -0.95 2.38 -2.83
C TYR A 10 -0.01 1.36 -2.20
N PHE A 11 0.75 1.77 -1.18
CA PHE A 11 1.60 0.87 -0.41
C PHE A 11 1.64 1.25 1.06
N THR A 12 1.65 0.22 1.91
CA THR A 12 1.77 0.37 3.37
C THR A 12 3.20 0.11 3.80
N THR A 13 3.63 0.78 4.86
CA THR A 13 4.86 0.45 5.58
C THR A 13 4.54 -0.02 6.99
N ALA A 14 5.51 -0.62 7.68
CA ALA A 14 5.38 -1.04 9.06
C ALA A 14 6.20 -0.13 9.98
N ARG A 15 5.76 0.00 11.22
CA ARG A 15 6.50 0.68 12.30
C ARG A 15 6.72 -0.19 13.54
N LYS A 16 6.25 -1.44 13.51
CA LYS A 16 6.33 -2.35 14.65
C LYS A 16 7.80 -2.67 14.95
N GLY A 17 8.21 -2.48 16.20
CA GLY A 17 9.56 -2.82 16.67
C GLY A 17 10.63 -1.76 16.39
N LEU A 18 10.26 -0.58 15.86
CA LEU A 18 11.20 0.54 15.72
C LEU A 18 11.40 1.22 17.07
N SER A 19 12.63 1.71 17.32
CA SER A 19 12.96 2.52 18.50
C SER A 19 12.40 3.94 18.36
N ASP A 20 12.25 4.63 19.49
CA ASP A 20 11.80 6.03 19.51
C ASP A 20 12.73 6.95 18.70
N GLU A 21 14.04 6.72 18.77
CA GLU A 21 15.03 7.43 17.95
C GLU A 21 14.80 7.21 16.45
N THR A 22 14.50 5.97 16.05
CA THR A 22 14.23 5.64 14.64
C THR A 22 12.93 6.26 14.17
N LEU A 23 11.89 6.25 15.02
CA LEU A 23 10.61 6.89 14.74
C LEU A 23 10.75 8.41 14.63
N ALA A 24 11.60 9.03 15.44
CA ALA A 24 11.89 10.46 15.35
C ALA A 24 12.65 10.81 14.05
N ALA A 25 13.60 9.96 13.62
CA ALA A 25 14.33 10.15 12.38
C ALA A 25 13.47 9.89 11.12
N TRP A 26 12.50 8.98 11.22
CA TRP A 26 11.65 8.54 10.11
C TRP A 26 10.16 8.64 10.48
N PRO A 27 9.61 9.86 10.58
CA PRO A 27 8.26 10.08 11.08
C PRO A 27 7.15 9.45 10.22
N GLU A 28 7.46 9.17 8.95
CA GLU A 28 6.55 8.55 7.98
C GLU A 28 6.42 7.01 8.15
N ALA A 29 7.24 6.38 9.02
CA ALA A 29 7.19 4.94 9.25
C ALA A 29 5.80 4.48 9.75
N GLY A 30 5.25 3.46 9.09
CA GLY A 30 3.89 2.97 9.36
C GLY A 30 2.79 3.67 8.54
N GLY A 31 3.16 4.59 7.66
CA GLY A 31 2.24 5.29 6.79
C GLY A 31 1.64 4.41 5.67
N LEU A 32 0.52 4.92 5.12
CA LEU A 32 -0.05 4.52 3.84
C LEU A 32 0.30 5.61 2.83
N PHE A 33 0.92 5.22 1.74
CA PHE A 33 1.38 6.13 0.69
C PHE A 33 0.64 5.86 -0.61
N ALA A 34 0.61 6.87 -1.47
CA ALA A 34 0.09 6.80 -2.81
C ALA A 34 1.06 7.50 -3.77
N VAL A 35 1.30 6.88 -4.92
CA VAL A 35 2.11 7.48 -6.00
C VAL A 35 1.50 7.16 -7.36
N ASP A 36 1.56 8.12 -8.28
CA ASP A 36 1.17 7.90 -9.68
C ASP A 36 2.29 7.20 -10.44
N VAL A 37 1.94 6.18 -11.23
CA VAL A 37 2.89 5.38 -12.01
C VAL A 37 2.51 5.30 -13.49
N ASP A 38 3.50 5.10 -14.35
CA ASP A 38 3.30 5.05 -15.80
C ASP A 38 2.59 3.78 -16.27
N VAL A 39 2.78 2.68 -15.54
CA VAL A 39 2.23 1.36 -15.86
C VAL A 39 0.96 1.11 -15.05
N ALA A 40 -0.14 0.73 -15.71
CA ALA A 40 -1.37 0.38 -15.03
C ALA A 40 -1.26 -1.02 -14.38
N GLY A 41 -1.80 -1.14 -13.17
CA GLY A 41 -1.97 -2.44 -12.52
C GLY A 41 -3.21 -3.21 -13.01
N GLN A 42 -3.56 -4.26 -12.27
CA GLN A 42 -4.76 -5.07 -12.51
C GLN A 42 -5.74 -4.97 -11.32
N PRO A 43 -7.06 -5.16 -11.55
CA PRO A 43 -8.03 -5.30 -10.47
C PRO A 43 -7.68 -6.50 -9.57
N GLN A 44 -8.03 -6.41 -8.29
CA GLN A 44 -7.90 -7.55 -7.38
C GLN A 44 -9.04 -8.54 -7.62
N TYR A 45 -8.74 -9.84 -7.54
CA TYR A 45 -9.76 -10.87 -7.60
C TYR A 45 -10.60 -10.89 -6.34
N GLU A 46 -11.91 -11.01 -6.51
CA GLU A 46 -12.83 -11.31 -5.41
C GLU A 46 -12.70 -12.79 -5.03
N VAL A 47 -12.61 -13.04 -3.72
CA VAL A 47 -12.65 -14.40 -3.19
C VAL A 47 -14.10 -14.88 -3.25
N ARG A 48 -14.34 -16.01 -3.94
CA ARG A 48 -15.65 -16.68 -3.98
C ARG A 48 -15.62 -17.91 -3.09
N LEU A 49 -16.48 -17.93 -2.08
CA LEU A 49 -16.53 -19.00 -1.06
C LEU A 49 -17.45 -20.16 -1.44
N ASP A 50 -18.23 -20.00 -2.51
CA ASP A 50 -19.30 -20.90 -2.97
C ASP A 50 -18.93 -21.68 -4.24
N ARG A 51 -17.71 -21.55 -4.75
CA ARG A 51 -17.23 -22.43 -5.82
C ARG A 51 -17.07 -23.85 -5.27
N PRO A 52 -17.57 -24.88 -5.98
CA PRO A 52 -17.28 -26.27 -5.61
C PRO A 52 -15.78 -26.54 -5.60
#